data_AF-A0A6J4G0L1-F1
#
_entry.id   AF-A0A6J4G0L1-F1
#
_cell.length_a   1.000
_cell.length_b   1.000
_cell.length_c   1.000
_cell.angle_alpha   90.00
_cell.angle_beta   90.00
_cell.angle_gamma   90.00
#
_symmetry.space_group_name_H-M   'P 1'
#
loop_
_entity.id
_entity.type
_entity.pdbx_description
1 polymer ?
#
loop_
_entity_poly.entity_id
_entity_poly.type
_entity_poly.pdbx_seq_one_letter_code
_entity_poly.pdbx_strand_id
1 'polypeptide(L)' 'MIDVTSGAVIEFSCVEIEALQKKIAADYGYQVIGHRLELLGVPLTPEDRQEDQ' A
#
# COMPACT_ATOMS: atom_id res chain seq x y z
N MET A 1 -1.36 4.01 5.16
CA MET A 1 -0.02 4.63 5.11
C MET A 1 0.18 5.42 6.39
N ILE A 2 1.36 5.39 6.96
CA ILE A 2 1.74 6.17 8.14
C ILE A 2 2.84 7.13 7.69
N ASP A 3 2.58 8.42 7.87
CA ASP A 3 3.63 9.44 7.79
C ASP A 3 4.47 9.34 9.05
N VAL A 4 5.72 8.89 8.90
CA VAL A 4 6.62 8.67 10.05
C VAL A 4 7.11 9.97 10.68
N THR A 5 6.95 11.11 10.00
CA THR A 5 7.36 12.43 10.51
C THR A 5 6.30 13.07 11.39
N SER A 6 5.02 12.93 11.01
CA SER A 6 3.89 13.54 11.71
C SER A 6 3.09 12.55 12.56
N GLY A 7 3.24 11.25 12.32
CA GLY A 7 2.40 10.20 12.90
C GLY A 7 1.00 10.13 12.29
N ALA A 8 0.72 10.90 11.24
CA ALA A 8 -0.58 10.88 10.57
C ALA A 8 -0.84 9.52 9.91
N VAL A 9 -2.06 9.02 10.09
CA VAL A 9 -2.52 7.76 9.52
C VAL A 9 -3.46 8.07 8.36
N ILE A 10 -3.16 7.47 7.21
CA ILE A 10 -3.93 7.59 5.98
C ILE A 10 -4.49 6.22 5.63
N GLU A 11 -5.80 6.09 5.60
CA GLU A 11 -6.47 4.89 5.11
C GLU A 11 -6.42 4.86 3.57
N PHE A 12 -6.15 3.70 3.00
CA PHE A 12 -6.16 3.52 1.55
C PHE A 12 -6.70 2.14 1.17
N SER A 13 -7.33 2.08 0.01
CA SER A 13 -7.79 0.85 -0.64
C SER A 13 -7.21 0.82 -2.06
N CYS A 14 -6.68 -0.31 -2.49
CA CYS A 14 -6.12 -0.46 -3.83
C CYS A 14 -6.56 -1.80 -4.43
N VAL A 15 -7.38 -1.72 -5.48
CA VAL A 15 -7.95 -2.89 -6.16
C VAL A 15 -6.86 -3.78 -6.76
N GLU A 16 -5.79 -3.19 -7.29
CA GLU A 16 -4.69 -3.93 -7.90
C GLU A 16 -3.91 -4.75 -6.86
N ILE A 17 -3.66 -4.18 -5.68
CA ILE A 17 -3.01 -4.89 -4.57
C ILE A 17 -3.88 -6.07 -4.12
N GLU A 18 -5.20 -5.88 -3.98
CA GLU A 18 -6.12 -6.96 -3.60
C GLU A 18 -6.14 -8.08 -4.64
N ALA A 19 -6.13 -7.73 -5.93
CA ALA A 19 -6.08 -8.70 -7.02
C ALA A 19 -4.77 -9.51 -6.99
N LEU A 20 -3.64 -8.84 -6.75
CA LEU A 20 -2.33 -9.48 -6.63
C LEU A 20 -2.27 -10.45 -5.45
N GLN A 21 -2.77 -10.05 -4.29
CA GLN A 21 -2.82 -10.91 -3.10
C GLN A 21 -3.66 -12.17 -3.34
N LYS A 22 -4.84 -12.04 -3.97
CA LYS A 22 -5.70 -13.17 -4.34
C LYS A 22 -5.00 -14.11 -5.32
N LYS A 23 -4.31 -13.56 -6.32
CA LYS A 23 -3.56 -14.35 -7.30
C LYS A 23 -2.45 -15.15 -6.62
N ILE A 24 -1.60 -14.51 -5.81
CA ILE A 24 -0.52 -15.18 -5.09
C ILE A 24 -1.09 -16.28 -4.19
N ALA A 25 -2.15 -16.02 -3.42
CA ALA A 25 -2.76 -17.04 -2.58
C ALA A 25 -3.25 -18.25 -3.41
N ALA A 26 -3.93 -17.99 -4.54
CA ALA A 26 -4.42 -19.04 -5.43
C ALA A 26 -3.28 -19.88 -6.03
N ASP A 27 -2.18 -19.24 -6.42
CA ASP A 27 -0.99 -19.92 -7.00
C ASP A 27 -0.37 -20.93 -6.02
N TYR A 28 -0.53 -20.71 -4.71
CA TYR A 28 -0.07 -21.63 -3.65
C TYR A 28 -1.19 -22.51 -3.05
N GLY A 29 -2.42 -22.46 -3.58
CA GLY A 29 -3.54 -23.27 -3.11
C GLY A 29 -4.22 -22.75 -1.83
N TYR A 30 -4.14 -21.45 -1.56
CA TYR A 30 -4.74 -20.80 -0.39
C TYR A 30 -5.81 -19.77 -0.78
N GLN A 31 -6.64 -19.38 0.19
CA GLN A 31 -7.57 -18.25 0.10
C GLN A 31 -7.14 -17.12 1.04
N VAL A 32 -7.28 -15.87 0.61
CA VAL A 32 -7.00 -14.71 1.46
C VAL A 32 -8.16 -14.53 2.44
N ILE A 33 -7.91 -14.81 3.72
CA ILE A 33 -8.86 -14.57 4.83
C ILE A 33 -8.62 -13.23 5.53
N GLY A 34 -7.47 -12.62 5.26
CA GLY A 34 -7.06 -11.34 5.83
C GLY A 34 -5.63 -11.03 5.43
N HIS A 35 -5.29 -9.75 5.41
CA HIS A 35 -3.93 -9.28 5.22
C HIS A 35 -3.72 -8.04 6.10
N ARG A 36 -2.47 -7.80 6.54
CA ARG A 36 -2.05 -6.54 7.18
C ARG A 36 -1.04 -5.90 6.25
N LEU A 37 -1.39 -4.73 5.71
CA LEU A 37 -0.52 -3.95 4.85
C LEU A 37 -0.26 -2.60 5.50
N GLU A 38 0.98 -2.32 5.82
CA GLU A 38 1.42 -1.05 6.37
C GLU A 38 2.43 -0.43 5.41
N LEU A 39 2.11 0.78 4.94
CA LEU A 39 3.02 1.60 4.16
C LEU A 39 3.57 2.68 5.08
N LEU A 40 4.88 2.76 5.19
CA LEU A 40 5.58 3.84 5.89
C LEU A 40 6.11 4.80 4.85
N GLY A 41 5.88 6.09 5.04
CA GLY A 41 6.40 7.11 4.13
C GLY A 41 6.74 8.39 4.85
N VAL A 42 7.45 9.25 4.13
CA VAL A 42 7.71 10.64 4.49
C VAL A 42 6.99 11.55 3.50
N PRO A 43 6.60 12.77 3.87
CA PRO A 43 5.95 13.68 2.94
C PRO A 43 6.88 14.03 1.78
N LEU A 44 6.32 14.01 0.57
CA LEU A 44 7.01 14.45 -0.64
C LEU A 44 7.33 15.95 -0.54
N THR A 45 8.59 16.29 -0.85
CA THR A 45 9.02 17.67 -1.07
C THR A 45 8.36 18.23 -2.34
N PRO A 46 8.36 19.55 -2.54
CA PRO A 46 7.86 20.15 -3.78
C PRO A 46 8.57 19.62 -5.04
N GLU A 47 9.82 19.18 -4.91
CA GLU A 47 10.63 18.61 -5.99
C GLU A 47 10.19 17.18 -6.33
N ASP A 48 9.82 16.38 -5.34
CA ASP A 48 9.38 14.99 -5.53
C ASP A 48 8.03 14.87 -6.27
N ARG A 49 7.20 15.92 -6.28
CA ARG A 49 5.90 15.91 -6.98
C ARG A 49 6.02 16.07 -8.50
N GLN A 50 7.23 16.23 -9.04
CA GLN A 50 7.44 16.44 -10.48
C GLN A 50 7.70 15.16 -11.29
N GLU A 51 7.83 13.98 -10.67
CA GLU A 51 8.18 12.74 -11.38
C GLU A 51 7.01 11.84 -11.82
N ASP A 52 5.75 12.23 -11.63
CA ASP A 52 4.60 11.54 -12.23
C ASP A 52 4.05 12.34 -13.44
N GLN A 53 4.70 12.17 -14.59
CA GLN A 53 4.13 12.40 -15.94
C GLN A 53 4.27 11.16 -16.80
#